data_AF-A0A8I3AGM7-F1
#
_entry.id   AF-A0A8I3AGM7-F1
#
_cell.length_a   1.000
_cell.length_b   1.000
_cell.length_c   1.000
_cell.angle_alpha   90.00
_cell.angle_beta   90.00
_cell.angle_gamma   90.00
#
_symmetry.space_group_name_H-M   'P 1'
#
loop_
_entity.id
_entity.type
_entity.pdbx_description
1 polymer ?
#
loop_
_entity_poly.entity_id
_entity_poly.type
_entity_poly.pdbx_seq_one_letter_code
_entity_poly.pdbx_strand_id
1 'polypeptide(L)'
;MSESPVLLESDSLPHCATSELDSRQPESLEPVDAAAPFNRSNADVILRTSDNVDFRFYKLLLSLASPFFANMFALPQPGPLDKAADQTKYGLPIIPVAEKSFALYKLLSFCSPVYDIELPVLENLDVVMLVLDAADKYDMKCMGKFIVKMIIAPEFLEQEPMRVFAIACRYRAEAETNIAARYMLRFAIWEPAYVAELDFISGSDYQRLVKFHASCGQAMSQLVRLWSLFPLPPLDCKVCRKNGLPRLSLKSYQDSVIDALRVRPCAETLMNTEWIEVLVRKAGSCPNCRDRVPRKMVEYAKELAVPINEIISEIHLEIKPY
;
A
#
# COMPACT_ATOMS: atom_id res chain seq x y z
N MET A 1 11.25 30.66 66.97
CA MET A 1 10.93 29.77 68.10
C MET A 1 10.78 28.39 67.48
N SER A 2 11.85 27.59 67.43
CA SER A 2 12.26 26.65 68.50
C SER A 2 11.15 25.59 68.66
N GLU A 3 11.32 24.29 68.38
CA GLU A 3 12.42 23.36 68.58
C GLU A 3 12.22 22.08 67.72
N SER A 4 13.31 21.40 67.39
CA SER A 4 13.36 19.96 67.03
C SER A 4 13.52 19.13 68.34
N PRO A 5 13.84 17.82 68.32
CA PRO A 5 13.28 16.63 67.67
C PRO A 5 12.95 15.51 68.72
N VAL A 6 12.42 14.35 68.31
CA VAL A 6 12.54 13.11 69.09
C VAL A 6 12.92 11.95 68.16
N LEU A 7 14.02 11.28 68.52
CA LEU A 7 14.57 10.06 67.92
C LEU A 7 14.15 8.82 68.72
N LEU A 8 14.41 7.65 68.11
CA LEU A 8 14.38 6.26 68.62
C LEU A 8 13.07 5.55 68.24
N GLU A 9 13.07 4.37 67.62
CA GLU A 9 14.00 3.25 67.80
C GLU A 9 14.03 2.31 66.57
N SER A 10 15.14 1.60 66.46
CA SER A 10 15.51 0.60 65.47
C SER A 10 14.74 -0.71 65.64
N ASP A 11 14.34 -1.35 64.54
CA ASP A 11 14.23 -2.80 64.50
C ASP A 11 14.73 -3.40 63.18
N SER A 12 15.47 -4.48 63.38
CA SER A 12 16.29 -5.29 62.49
C SER A 12 15.60 -5.90 61.27
N LEU A 13 16.28 -5.86 60.12
CA LEU A 13 16.01 -6.71 58.95
C LEU A 13 17.22 -7.61 58.67
N PRO A 14 17.00 -8.92 58.40
CA PRO A 14 18.08 -9.89 58.27
C PRO A 14 18.72 -9.92 56.88
N HIS A 15 19.95 -10.42 56.87
CA HIS A 15 20.80 -10.69 55.73
C HIS A 15 20.23 -11.69 54.71
N CYS A 16 20.57 -11.39 53.45
CA CYS A 16 21.00 -12.31 52.39
C CYS A 16 20.04 -13.40 51.90
N ALA A 17 19.47 -13.16 50.72
CA ALA A 17 19.28 -14.20 49.72
C ALA A 17 19.59 -13.59 48.35
N THR A 18 20.81 -13.82 47.86
CA THR A 18 21.17 -13.65 46.46
C THR A 18 20.37 -14.68 45.65
N SER A 19 19.26 -14.25 45.04
CA SER A 19 18.62 -15.04 43.99
C SER A 19 19.42 -14.86 42.71
N GLU A 20 20.12 -15.92 42.32
CA GLU A 20 20.76 -16.06 41.02
C GLU A 20 19.77 -15.66 39.93
N LEU A 21 20.13 -14.60 39.19
CA LEU A 21 19.43 -14.22 37.97
C LEU A 21 19.68 -15.36 36.97
N ASP A 22 18.65 -16.16 36.73
CA ASP A 22 18.58 -17.20 35.71
C ASP A 22 18.85 -16.58 34.33
N SER A 23 20.13 -16.51 33.97
CA SER A 23 20.62 -16.15 32.65
C SER A 23 20.34 -17.29 31.69
N ARG A 24 19.06 -17.52 31.37
CA ARG A 24 18.70 -18.34 30.21
C ARG A 24 19.12 -17.58 28.96
N GLN A 25 20.29 -17.95 28.44
CA GLN A 25 20.60 -17.76 27.04
C GLN A 25 19.39 -18.25 26.22
N PRO A 26 18.91 -17.49 25.22
CA PRO A 26 17.91 -18.05 24.32
C PRO A 26 18.50 -19.32 23.72
N GLU A 27 17.83 -20.46 23.90
CA GLU A 27 18.19 -21.72 23.26
C GLU A 27 18.46 -21.44 21.78
N SER A 28 19.70 -21.68 21.36
CA SER A 28 20.10 -21.54 19.95
C SER A 28 19.32 -22.58 19.16
N LEU A 29 18.19 -22.18 18.58
CA LEU A 29 17.42 -23.01 17.67
C LEU A 29 18.34 -23.43 16.52
N GLU A 30 18.64 -24.72 16.47
CA GLU A 30 19.44 -25.33 15.41
C GLU A 30 18.89 -24.93 14.03
N PRO A 31 19.75 -24.52 13.08
CA PRO A 31 19.29 -24.08 11.77
C PRO A 31 18.54 -25.16 10.99
N VAL A 32 17.33 -24.83 10.52
CA VAL A 32 16.45 -25.74 9.77
C VAL A 32 16.61 -25.49 8.27
N ASP A 33 16.71 -26.55 7.47
CA ASP A 33 16.73 -26.42 6.00
C ASP A 33 15.35 -25.98 5.48
N ALA A 34 15.32 -25.01 4.57
CA ALA A 34 14.10 -24.58 3.89
C ALA A 34 13.43 -25.74 3.13
N ALA A 35 12.13 -25.62 2.86
CA ALA A 35 11.43 -26.57 2.02
C ALA A 35 11.82 -26.45 0.53
N ALA A 36 11.35 -27.39 -0.29
CA ALA A 36 11.44 -27.25 -1.74
C ALA A 36 10.79 -25.93 -2.19
N PRO A 37 11.35 -25.23 -3.19
CA PRO A 37 12.48 -25.65 -4.04
C PRO A 37 13.86 -25.21 -3.53
N PHE A 38 13.95 -24.60 -2.34
CA PHE A 38 15.19 -24.04 -1.79
C PHE A 38 16.01 -25.04 -0.96
N ASN A 39 15.87 -26.34 -1.24
CA ASN A 39 16.61 -27.44 -0.63
C ASN A 39 17.38 -28.31 -1.63
N ARG A 40 17.54 -27.83 -2.87
CA ARG A 40 18.19 -28.59 -3.94
C ARG A 40 19.65 -28.94 -3.61
N SER A 41 20.07 -30.14 -3.96
CA SER A 41 21.41 -30.67 -3.67
C SER A 41 22.51 -30.10 -4.57
N ASN A 42 22.16 -29.57 -5.73
CA ASN A 42 23.08 -28.96 -6.71
C ASN A 42 23.30 -27.45 -6.50
N ALA A 43 22.77 -26.88 -5.42
CA ALA A 43 23.05 -25.50 -5.00
C ALA A 43 24.52 -25.32 -4.60
N ASP A 44 25.04 -24.10 -4.69
CA ASP A 44 26.46 -23.77 -4.43
C ASP A 44 26.64 -22.72 -3.30
N VAL A 45 25.55 -22.31 -2.65
CA VAL A 45 25.53 -21.41 -1.48
C VAL A 45 24.31 -21.66 -0.60
N ILE A 46 24.46 -21.39 0.70
CA ILE A 46 23.38 -21.35 1.68
C ILE A 46 23.20 -19.92 2.18
N LEU A 47 22.00 -19.36 2.06
CA LEU A 47 21.61 -18.12 2.73
C LEU A 47 20.89 -18.47 4.03
N ARG A 48 21.46 -18.08 5.18
CA ARG A 48 20.87 -18.32 6.50
C ARG A 48 20.14 -17.08 6.99
N THR A 49 18.84 -17.24 7.20
CA THR A 49 17.95 -16.15 7.65
C THR A 49 18.08 -15.88 9.14
N SER A 50 17.58 -14.71 9.58
CA SER A 50 17.67 -14.28 10.99
C SER A 50 16.83 -15.13 11.95
N ASP A 51 15.86 -15.86 11.43
CA ASP A 51 15.07 -16.89 12.11
C ASP A 51 15.61 -18.31 11.86
N ASN A 52 16.91 -18.43 11.55
CA ASN A 52 17.67 -19.69 11.44
C ASN A 52 17.14 -20.69 10.41
N VAL A 53 16.59 -20.21 9.28
CA VAL A 53 16.24 -21.07 8.13
C VAL A 53 17.31 -20.97 7.04
N ASP A 54 17.81 -22.12 6.60
CA ASP A 54 18.86 -22.29 5.59
C ASP A 54 18.26 -22.49 4.19
N PHE A 55 18.41 -21.49 3.31
CA PHE A 55 17.98 -21.54 1.92
C PHE A 55 19.15 -21.91 1.01
N ARG A 56 19.06 -23.04 0.31
CA ARG A 56 20.03 -23.44 -0.71
C ARG A 56 19.69 -22.76 -2.04
N PHE A 57 20.67 -22.09 -2.63
CA PHE A 57 20.48 -21.34 -3.87
C PHE A 57 21.74 -21.32 -4.75
N TYR A 58 21.69 -20.57 -5.86
CA TYR A 58 22.75 -20.52 -6.85
C TYR A 58 23.41 -19.14 -6.88
N LYS A 59 24.74 -19.08 -6.70
CA LYS A 59 25.54 -17.86 -6.78
C LYS A 59 25.35 -17.16 -8.13
N LEU A 60 25.31 -17.92 -9.23
CA LEU A 60 25.11 -17.35 -10.57
C LEU A 60 23.78 -16.58 -10.66
N LEU A 61 22.68 -17.15 -10.18
CA LEU A 61 21.36 -16.49 -10.24
C LEU A 61 21.32 -15.25 -9.34
N LEU A 62 21.90 -15.32 -8.14
CA LEU A 62 22.02 -14.16 -7.26
C LEU A 62 22.88 -13.06 -7.90
N SER A 63 24.02 -13.41 -8.49
CA SER A 63 24.89 -12.44 -9.18
C SER A 63 24.20 -11.75 -10.36
N LEU A 64 23.38 -12.49 -11.12
CA LEU A 64 22.62 -11.92 -12.24
C LEU A 64 21.50 -10.98 -11.75
N ALA A 65 20.88 -11.30 -10.62
CA ALA A 65 19.81 -10.50 -10.05
C ALA A 65 20.30 -9.30 -9.22
N SER A 66 21.50 -9.40 -8.63
CA SER A 66 22.01 -8.49 -7.61
C SER A 66 23.49 -8.16 -7.82
N PRO A 67 23.82 -6.90 -8.15
CA PRO A 67 25.19 -6.40 -8.15
C PRO A 67 25.88 -6.56 -6.79
N PHE A 68 25.14 -6.43 -5.69
CA PHE A 68 25.66 -6.67 -4.34
C PHE A 68 26.23 -8.09 -4.21
N PHE A 69 25.45 -9.10 -4.55
CA PHE A 69 25.89 -10.49 -4.47
C PHE A 69 27.02 -10.79 -5.48
N ALA A 70 26.93 -10.25 -6.70
CA ALA A 70 27.99 -10.39 -7.71
C ALA A 70 29.35 -9.89 -7.18
N ASN A 71 29.37 -8.70 -6.58
CA ASN A 71 30.57 -8.12 -6.00
C ASN A 71 31.06 -8.93 -4.80
N MET A 72 30.17 -9.32 -3.89
CA MET A 72 30.50 -10.11 -2.71
C MET A 72 31.15 -11.46 -3.07
N PHE A 73 30.64 -12.15 -4.10
CA PHE A 73 31.20 -13.41 -4.56
C PHE A 73 32.53 -13.26 -5.31
N ALA A 74 32.81 -12.09 -5.89
CA ALA A 74 34.07 -11.79 -6.55
C ALA A 74 35.21 -11.48 -5.57
N LEU A 75 34.91 -11.23 -4.29
CA LEU A 75 35.93 -10.96 -3.27
C LEU A 75 36.77 -12.22 -2.98
N PRO A 76 38.09 -12.06 -2.72
CA PRO A 76 38.94 -13.15 -2.26
C PRO A 76 38.36 -13.81 -1.01
N GLN A 77 38.12 -15.11 -1.07
CA GLN A 77 37.62 -15.87 0.07
C GLN A 77 38.78 -16.27 0.99
N PRO A 78 38.58 -16.29 2.33
CA PRO A 78 39.56 -16.83 3.27
C PRO A 78 39.97 -18.25 2.89
N GLY A 79 41.24 -18.59 3.13
CA GLY A 79 41.77 -19.90 2.80
C GLY A 79 41.07 -21.03 3.56
N PRO A 80 41.20 -22.30 3.13
CA PRO A 80 40.57 -23.45 3.80
C PRO A 80 40.91 -23.59 5.29
N LEU A 81 42.06 -23.06 5.71
CA LEU A 81 42.53 -23.10 7.10
C LEU A 81 41.83 -22.09 8.03
N ASP A 82 41.16 -21.07 7.46
CA ASP A 82 40.51 -19.99 8.20
C ASP A 82 38.98 -20.19 8.34
N LYS A 83 38.44 -21.25 7.72
CA LYS A 83 37.00 -21.54 7.73
C LYS A 83 36.64 -22.32 8.98
N ALA A 84 36.02 -21.65 9.95
CA ALA A 84 35.38 -22.31 11.08
C ALA A 84 34.28 -23.27 10.58
N ALA A 85 34.07 -24.39 11.28
CA ALA A 85 33.04 -25.38 10.95
C ALA A 85 31.66 -24.72 10.78
N ASP A 86 31.38 -23.68 11.56
CA ASP A 86 30.10 -22.94 11.58
C ASP A 86 29.85 -22.09 10.32
N GLN A 87 30.87 -21.90 9.47
CA GLN A 87 30.76 -21.12 8.22
C GLN A 87 30.40 -21.98 7.00
N THR A 88 30.30 -23.30 7.16
CA THR A 88 29.95 -24.23 6.08
C THR A 88 28.96 -25.28 6.52
N LYS A 89 28.03 -25.66 5.64
CA LYS A 89 27.12 -26.80 5.83
C LYS A 89 26.99 -27.57 4.53
N TYR A 90 27.08 -28.89 4.59
CA TYR A 90 27.14 -29.77 3.41
C TYR A 90 28.30 -29.44 2.44
N GLY A 91 29.39 -28.84 2.93
CA GLY A 91 30.49 -28.34 2.10
C GLY A 91 30.18 -27.03 1.35
N LEU A 92 28.99 -26.45 1.56
CA LEU A 92 28.58 -25.17 0.99
C LEU A 92 28.87 -24.02 1.95
N PRO A 93 29.29 -22.83 1.46
CA PRO A 93 29.43 -21.65 2.30
C PRO A 93 28.06 -21.17 2.79
N ILE A 94 27.98 -20.81 4.07
CA ILE A 94 26.80 -20.17 4.68
C ILE A 94 27.00 -18.66 4.69
N ILE A 95 25.98 -17.93 4.25
CA ILE A 95 25.95 -16.48 4.24
C ILE A 95 24.76 -16.03 5.11
N PRO A 96 25.01 -15.45 6.29
CA PRO A 96 23.95 -14.93 7.13
C PRO A 96 23.30 -13.71 6.47
N VAL A 97 21.98 -13.64 6.52
CA VAL A 97 21.17 -12.52 6.06
C VAL A 97 20.27 -12.04 7.20
N ALA A 98 19.86 -10.76 7.15
CA ALA A 98 19.05 -10.18 8.25
C ALA A 98 17.55 -10.45 8.08
N GLU A 99 17.17 -10.81 6.86
CA GLU A 99 15.82 -11.08 6.40
C GLU A 99 15.30 -12.34 7.08
N LYS A 100 14.02 -12.31 7.45
CA LYS A 100 13.32 -13.51 7.90
C LYS A 100 13.05 -14.45 6.72
N SER A 101 12.92 -15.73 7.01
CA SER A 101 12.60 -16.81 6.07
C SER A 101 11.48 -16.47 5.08
N PHE A 102 10.39 -15.87 5.56
CA PHE A 102 9.27 -15.48 4.71
C PHE A 102 9.66 -14.44 3.63
N ALA A 103 10.37 -13.37 4.00
CA ALA A 103 10.78 -12.34 3.06
C ALA A 103 11.83 -12.86 2.07
N LEU A 104 12.80 -13.64 2.56
CA LEU A 104 13.83 -14.23 1.71
C LEU A 104 13.23 -15.24 0.72
N TYR A 105 12.25 -16.05 1.15
CA TYR A 105 11.54 -16.98 0.27
C TYR A 105 10.94 -16.25 -0.94
N LYS A 106 10.23 -15.13 -0.71
CA LYS A 106 9.59 -14.35 -1.79
C LYS A 106 10.64 -13.72 -2.71
N LEU A 107 11.69 -13.12 -2.14
CA LEU A 107 12.79 -12.53 -2.90
C LEU A 107 13.48 -13.56 -3.81
N LEU A 108 13.84 -14.73 -3.26
CA LEU A 108 14.45 -15.82 -4.04
C LEU A 108 13.50 -16.41 -5.08
N SER A 109 12.19 -16.39 -4.81
CA SER A 109 11.18 -16.82 -5.79
C SER A 109 11.19 -15.93 -7.03
N PHE A 110 11.34 -14.60 -6.86
CA PHE A 110 11.52 -13.68 -8.00
C PHE A 110 12.87 -13.84 -8.71
N CYS A 111 13.92 -14.31 -8.01
CA CYS A 111 15.22 -14.63 -8.63
C CYS A 111 15.23 -15.98 -9.37
N SER A 112 14.22 -16.82 -9.14
CA SER A 112 14.18 -18.17 -9.68
C SER A 112 13.63 -18.19 -11.12
N PRO A 113 14.07 -19.13 -11.97
CA PRO A 113 13.49 -19.28 -13.30
C PRO A 113 11.99 -19.56 -13.24
N VAL A 114 11.22 -18.97 -14.16
CA VAL A 114 9.75 -19.05 -14.21
C VAL A 114 9.21 -20.48 -14.33
N TYR A 115 10.00 -21.42 -14.84
CA TYR A 115 9.60 -22.84 -14.92
C TYR A 115 9.85 -23.62 -13.62
N ASP A 116 10.59 -23.06 -12.68
CA ASP A 116 10.92 -23.71 -11.41
C ASP A 116 9.93 -23.33 -10.28
N ILE A 117 9.37 -22.11 -10.32
CA ILE A 117 8.48 -21.57 -9.28
C ILE A 117 7.43 -20.66 -9.93
N GLU A 118 6.19 -20.76 -9.46
CA GLU A 118 5.16 -19.76 -9.76
C GLU A 118 5.53 -18.39 -9.18
N LEU A 119 4.99 -17.33 -9.79
CA LEU A 119 5.22 -15.97 -9.29
C LEU A 119 4.70 -15.86 -7.85
N PRO A 120 5.52 -15.38 -6.89
CA PRO A 120 5.10 -15.36 -5.51
C PRO A 120 3.94 -14.39 -5.31
N VAL A 121 2.89 -14.85 -4.63
CA VAL A 121 1.79 -14.00 -4.17
C VAL A 121 2.35 -12.97 -3.19
N LEU A 122 1.91 -11.71 -3.32
CA LEU A 122 2.17 -10.65 -2.36
C LEU A 122 0.85 -10.38 -1.64
N GLU A 123 0.75 -10.79 -0.39
CA GLU A 123 -0.54 -10.89 0.32
C GLU A 123 -1.11 -9.52 0.69
N ASN A 124 -0.23 -8.56 0.99
CA ASN A 124 -0.58 -7.18 1.36
C ASN A 124 0.64 -6.26 1.17
N LEU A 125 0.45 -4.95 1.36
CA LEU A 125 1.52 -3.96 1.18
C LEU A 125 2.63 -4.06 2.24
N ASP A 126 2.37 -4.62 3.42
CA ASP A 126 3.44 -4.85 4.41
C ASP A 126 4.43 -5.91 3.92
N VAL A 127 3.92 -6.99 3.32
CA VAL A 127 4.74 -8.01 2.65
C VAL A 127 5.50 -7.39 1.49
N VAL A 128 4.84 -6.57 0.66
CA VAL A 128 5.49 -5.86 -0.44
C VAL A 128 6.67 -5.06 0.06
N MET A 129 6.49 -4.25 1.12
CA MET A 129 7.53 -3.41 1.69
C MET A 129 8.71 -4.23 2.21
N LEU A 130 8.47 -5.36 2.89
CA LEU A 130 9.55 -6.26 3.33
C LEU A 130 10.39 -6.78 2.17
N VAL A 131 9.76 -7.15 1.05
CA VAL A 131 10.47 -7.64 -0.14
C VAL A 131 11.18 -6.51 -0.87
N LEU A 132 10.55 -5.34 -0.97
CA LEU A 132 11.14 -4.14 -1.58
C LEU A 132 12.37 -3.63 -0.80
N ASP A 133 12.31 -3.61 0.53
CA ASP A 133 13.45 -3.22 1.37
C ASP A 133 14.62 -4.22 1.24
N ALA A 134 14.32 -5.53 1.15
CA ALA A 134 15.34 -6.52 0.85
C ALA A 134 15.92 -6.36 -0.57
N ALA A 135 15.06 -6.09 -1.56
CA ALA A 135 15.50 -5.83 -2.93
C ALA A 135 16.42 -4.60 -3.01
N ASP A 136 16.08 -3.51 -2.31
CA ASP A 136 16.92 -2.31 -2.24
C ASP A 136 18.25 -2.59 -1.55
N LYS A 137 18.24 -3.30 -0.42
CA LYS A 137 19.45 -3.70 0.32
C LYS A 137 20.42 -4.50 -0.54
N TYR A 138 19.89 -5.36 -1.42
CA TYR A 138 20.68 -6.19 -2.33
C TYR A 138 20.84 -5.59 -3.72
N ASP A 139 20.53 -4.30 -3.92
CA ASP A 139 20.63 -3.59 -5.20
C ASP A 139 19.88 -4.27 -6.38
N MET A 140 18.78 -4.95 -6.08
CA MET A 140 17.91 -5.65 -7.05
C MET A 140 16.88 -4.71 -7.69
N LYS A 141 17.34 -3.58 -8.25
CA LYS A 141 16.48 -2.48 -8.75
C LYS A 141 15.42 -2.92 -9.77
N CYS A 142 15.77 -3.82 -10.69
CA CYS A 142 14.83 -4.33 -11.70
C CYS A 142 13.68 -5.11 -11.08
N MET A 143 13.97 -5.87 -10.01
CA MET A 143 12.96 -6.60 -9.26
C MET A 143 12.03 -5.64 -8.51
N GLY A 144 12.59 -4.61 -7.86
CA GLY A 144 11.78 -3.58 -7.20
C GLY A 144 10.77 -2.93 -8.16
N LYS A 145 11.23 -2.54 -9.35
CA LYS A 145 10.33 -2.00 -10.41
C LYS A 145 9.27 -3.00 -10.87
N PHE A 146 9.60 -4.29 -10.94
CA PHE A 146 8.64 -5.34 -11.29
C PHE A 146 7.58 -5.51 -10.19
N ILE A 147 7.97 -5.52 -8.92
CA ILE A 147 7.06 -5.62 -7.79
C ILE A 147 6.11 -4.41 -7.75
N VAL A 148 6.61 -3.20 -8.04
CA VAL A 148 5.78 -1.99 -8.10
C VAL A 148 4.70 -2.08 -9.20
N LYS A 149 4.97 -2.79 -10.30
CA LYS A 149 3.95 -3.09 -11.33
C LYS A 149 2.88 -4.07 -10.86
N MET A 150 3.17 -4.90 -9.86
CA MET A 150 2.18 -5.84 -9.33
C MET A 150 1.18 -5.15 -8.40
N ILE A 151 1.62 -4.12 -7.65
CA ILE A 151 0.75 -3.44 -6.67
C ILE A 151 -0.24 -2.45 -7.27
N ILE A 152 -0.26 -2.28 -8.59
CA ILE A 152 -1.34 -1.56 -9.28
C ILE A 152 -2.56 -2.47 -9.57
N ALA A 153 -2.56 -3.70 -9.08
CA ALA A 153 -3.72 -4.56 -9.15
C ALA A 153 -4.87 -4.02 -8.26
N PRO A 154 -6.15 -4.21 -8.65
CA PRO A 154 -7.30 -3.63 -7.94
C PRO A 154 -7.34 -3.94 -6.44
N GLU A 155 -6.91 -5.14 -6.03
CA GLU A 155 -6.87 -5.55 -4.63
C GLU A 155 -6.04 -4.63 -3.74
N PHE A 156 -4.98 -3.99 -4.26
CA PHE A 156 -4.17 -3.03 -3.53
C PHE A 156 -4.71 -1.60 -3.68
N LEU A 157 -5.06 -1.21 -4.90
CA LEU A 157 -5.51 0.15 -5.21
C LEU A 157 -6.87 0.49 -4.60
N GLU A 158 -7.77 -0.47 -4.47
CA GLU A 158 -9.08 -0.24 -3.85
C GLU A 158 -8.98 -0.13 -2.33
N GLN A 159 -8.00 -0.79 -1.71
CA GLN A 159 -7.82 -0.81 -0.27
C GLN A 159 -6.93 0.34 0.23
N GLU A 160 -5.76 0.54 -0.40
CA GLU A 160 -4.69 1.40 0.13
C GLU A 160 -4.01 2.26 -0.96
N PRO A 161 -4.75 3.06 -1.75
CA PRO A 161 -4.20 3.79 -2.90
C PRO A 161 -3.13 4.81 -2.51
N MET A 162 -3.18 5.38 -1.30
CA MET A 162 -2.16 6.32 -0.82
C MET A 162 -0.81 5.61 -0.59
N ARG A 163 -0.82 4.39 -0.07
CA ARG A 163 0.39 3.57 0.09
C ARG A 163 0.95 3.19 -1.26
N VAL A 164 0.11 2.72 -2.18
CA VAL A 164 0.52 2.39 -3.56
C VAL A 164 1.14 3.62 -4.25
N PHE A 165 0.53 4.80 -4.10
CA PHE A 165 1.06 6.05 -4.63
C PHE A 165 2.44 6.37 -4.06
N ALA A 166 2.62 6.26 -2.74
CA ALA A 166 3.90 6.55 -2.09
C ALA A 166 5.00 5.55 -2.52
N ILE A 167 4.67 4.27 -2.61
CA ILE A 167 5.59 3.22 -3.08
C ILE A 167 5.97 3.46 -4.56
N ALA A 168 5.00 3.73 -5.43
CA ALA A 168 5.27 4.01 -6.84
C ALA A 168 6.16 5.26 -7.02
N CYS A 169 5.93 6.30 -6.22
CA CYS A 169 6.79 7.49 -6.17
C CYS A 169 8.21 7.16 -5.72
N ARG A 170 8.38 6.40 -4.61
CA ARG A 170 9.70 5.95 -4.10
C ARG A 170 10.53 5.29 -5.21
N TYR A 171 9.88 4.44 -6.01
CA TYR A 171 10.51 3.71 -7.11
C TYR A 171 10.56 4.44 -8.45
N ARG A 172 10.06 5.69 -8.51
CA ARG A 172 10.01 6.52 -9.73
C ARG A 172 9.29 5.81 -10.87
N ALA A 173 8.23 5.09 -10.52
CA ALA A 173 7.41 4.31 -11.43
C ALA A 173 6.27 5.20 -11.94
N GLU A 174 6.52 5.94 -13.03
CA GLU A 174 5.65 7.03 -13.50
C GLU A 174 4.22 6.56 -13.83
N ALA A 175 4.09 5.48 -14.58
CA ALA A 175 2.79 4.94 -14.99
C ALA A 175 1.98 4.49 -13.77
N GLU A 176 2.63 3.79 -12.84
CA GLU A 176 2.06 3.25 -11.62
C GLU A 176 1.67 4.36 -10.65
N THR A 177 2.49 5.42 -10.56
CA THR A 177 2.20 6.63 -9.80
C THR A 177 0.95 7.33 -10.33
N ASN A 178 0.83 7.46 -11.66
CA ASN A 178 -0.35 8.07 -12.29
C ASN A 178 -1.62 7.26 -12.00
N ILE A 179 -1.55 5.93 -12.12
CA ILE A 179 -2.66 5.03 -11.82
C ILE A 179 -3.10 5.21 -10.36
N ALA A 180 -2.18 5.14 -9.41
CA ALA A 180 -2.50 5.31 -7.99
C ALA A 180 -3.07 6.71 -7.69
N ALA A 181 -2.51 7.76 -8.29
CA ALA A 181 -3.03 9.12 -8.15
C ALA A 181 -4.46 9.28 -8.68
N ARG A 182 -4.82 8.59 -9.76
CA ARG A 182 -6.22 8.57 -10.25
C ARG A 182 -7.15 7.85 -9.29
N TYR A 183 -6.72 6.75 -8.67
CA TYR A 183 -7.50 6.08 -7.61
C TYR A 183 -7.73 6.97 -6.39
N MET A 184 -6.78 7.86 -6.06
CA MET A 184 -6.94 8.84 -4.99
C MET A 184 -8.09 9.83 -5.22
N LEU A 185 -8.56 10.02 -6.45
CA LEU A 185 -9.70 10.91 -6.76
C LEU A 185 -11.04 10.39 -6.20
N ARG A 186 -11.12 9.11 -5.84
CA ARG A 186 -12.27 8.49 -5.14
C ARG A 186 -12.45 9.02 -3.73
N PHE A 187 -11.43 9.68 -3.18
CA PHE A 187 -11.39 10.19 -1.82
C PHE A 187 -11.26 11.71 -1.85
N ALA A 188 -11.71 12.36 -0.78
CA ALA A 188 -11.28 13.73 -0.55
C ALA A 188 -9.78 13.73 -0.23
N ILE A 189 -9.05 14.76 -0.62
CA ILE A 189 -7.58 14.78 -0.47
C ILE A 189 -7.10 14.64 0.98
N TRP A 190 -7.96 14.98 1.95
CA TRP A 190 -7.70 14.90 3.40
C TRP A 190 -8.25 13.63 4.08
N GLU A 191 -8.98 12.76 3.36
CA GLU A 191 -9.59 11.56 3.94
C GLU A 191 -8.57 10.47 4.27
N PRO A 192 -7.61 10.12 3.39
CA PRO A 192 -6.68 9.05 3.67
C PRO A 192 -5.76 9.42 4.83
N ALA A 193 -5.61 8.48 5.77
CA ALA A 193 -4.75 8.65 6.93
C ALA A 193 -3.27 8.67 6.52
N TYR A 194 -2.43 9.18 7.42
CA TYR A 194 -0.99 9.03 7.27
C TYR A 194 -0.61 7.54 7.14
N VAL A 195 0.32 7.27 6.22
CA VAL A 195 0.92 5.96 6.01
C VAL A 195 2.43 6.10 6.00
N ALA A 196 3.14 5.11 6.54
CA ALA A 196 4.59 5.17 6.73
C ALA A 196 5.35 5.38 5.42
N GLU A 197 4.81 4.92 4.30
CA GLU A 197 5.45 5.04 2.99
C GLU A 197 5.58 6.49 2.50
N LEU A 198 4.80 7.43 3.07
CA LEU A 198 4.95 8.86 2.80
C LEU A 198 6.30 9.41 3.25
N ASP A 199 6.96 8.77 4.23
CA ASP A 199 8.30 9.19 4.69
C ASP A 199 9.38 8.95 3.62
N PHE A 200 9.10 8.11 2.62
CA PHE A 200 10.02 7.81 1.51
C PHE A 200 9.85 8.70 0.29
N ILE A 201 8.89 9.64 0.31
CA ILE A 201 8.67 10.59 -0.79
C ILE A 201 8.97 12.01 -0.34
N SER A 202 9.28 12.88 -1.29
CA SER A 202 9.48 14.29 -0.95
C SER A 202 8.13 14.98 -0.74
N GLY A 203 8.12 16.05 0.07
CA GLY A 203 6.95 16.93 0.16
C GLY A 203 6.53 17.50 -1.20
N SER A 204 7.46 17.58 -2.17
CA SER A 204 7.14 17.99 -3.54
C SER A 204 6.33 16.94 -4.31
N ASP A 205 6.56 15.64 -4.07
CA ASP A 205 5.81 14.56 -4.70
C ASP A 205 4.36 14.55 -4.19
N TYR A 206 4.18 14.68 -2.88
CA TYR A 206 2.86 14.84 -2.27
C TYR A 206 2.16 16.12 -2.74
N GLN A 207 2.87 17.25 -2.83
CA GLN A 207 2.28 18.50 -3.34
C GLN A 207 1.78 18.37 -4.78
N ARG A 208 2.45 17.58 -5.64
CA ARG A 208 1.98 17.31 -7.01
C ARG A 208 0.69 16.52 -7.01
N LEU A 209 0.53 15.52 -6.13
CA LEU A 209 -0.74 14.81 -5.94
C LEU A 209 -1.86 15.76 -5.52
N VAL A 210 -1.61 16.64 -4.53
CA VAL A 210 -2.60 17.61 -4.05
C VAL A 210 -3.02 18.58 -5.17
N LYS A 211 -2.05 19.09 -5.95
CA LYS A 211 -2.34 19.95 -7.11
C LYS A 211 -3.12 19.22 -8.20
N PHE A 212 -2.73 17.98 -8.51
CA PHE A 212 -3.45 17.15 -9.48
C PHE A 212 -4.90 16.93 -9.07
N HIS A 213 -5.13 16.54 -7.81
CA HIS A 213 -6.48 16.36 -7.25
C HIS A 213 -7.31 17.64 -7.34
N ALA A 214 -6.74 18.78 -6.91
CA ALA A 214 -7.41 20.08 -7.00
C ALA A 214 -7.75 20.49 -8.44
N SER A 215 -6.85 20.24 -9.40
CA SER A 215 -7.07 20.51 -10.82
C SER A 215 -8.20 19.64 -11.39
N CYS A 216 -8.24 18.35 -11.05
CA CYS A 216 -9.35 17.47 -11.42
C CYS A 216 -10.68 17.98 -10.85
N GLY A 217 -10.71 18.36 -9.57
CA GLY A 217 -11.92 18.92 -8.94
C GLY A 217 -12.39 20.23 -9.59
N GLN A 218 -11.47 21.13 -9.93
CA GLN A 218 -11.80 22.38 -10.63
C GLN A 218 -12.37 22.12 -12.03
N ALA A 219 -11.79 21.16 -12.77
CA ALA A 219 -12.19 20.79 -14.11
C ALA A 219 -13.65 20.28 -14.16
N MET A 220 -14.21 19.76 -13.06
CA MET A 220 -15.61 19.34 -12.98
C MET A 220 -16.62 20.47 -13.25
N SER A 221 -16.20 21.74 -13.13
CA SER A 221 -17.03 22.89 -13.53
C SER A 221 -17.37 22.89 -15.03
N GLN A 222 -16.62 22.17 -15.86
CA GLN A 222 -16.90 22.02 -17.30
C GLN A 222 -18.20 21.24 -17.57
N LEU A 223 -18.64 20.40 -16.62
CA LEU A 223 -19.87 19.61 -16.72
C LEU A 223 -21.12 20.49 -16.91
N VAL A 224 -21.06 21.77 -16.49
CA VAL A 224 -22.13 22.76 -16.70
C VAL A 224 -22.56 22.85 -18.17
N ARG A 225 -21.62 22.68 -19.10
CA ARG A 225 -21.87 22.77 -20.54
C ARG A 225 -22.57 21.53 -21.12
N LEU A 226 -22.56 20.42 -20.38
CA LEU A 226 -23.04 19.13 -20.84
C LEU A 226 -24.44 18.78 -20.32
N TRP A 227 -24.99 19.57 -19.39
CA TRP A 227 -26.28 19.27 -18.77
C TRP A 227 -27.46 19.11 -19.75
N SER A 228 -27.43 19.79 -20.89
CA SER A 228 -28.47 19.65 -21.93
C SER A 228 -28.43 18.28 -22.62
N LEU A 229 -27.26 17.64 -22.68
CA LEU A 229 -27.07 16.31 -23.27
C LEU A 229 -27.44 15.18 -22.29
N PHE A 230 -27.46 15.47 -20.99
CA PHE A 230 -27.77 14.52 -19.92
C PHE A 230 -28.95 15.02 -19.08
N PRO A 231 -30.18 15.04 -19.62
CA PRO A 231 -31.34 15.55 -18.89
C PRO A 231 -31.67 14.68 -17.67
N LEU A 232 -31.86 15.31 -16.51
CA LEU A 232 -32.20 14.62 -15.28
C LEU A 232 -33.52 13.83 -15.45
N PRO A 233 -33.57 12.53 -15.10
CA PRO A 233 -34.80 11.77 -15.20
C PRO A 233 -35.87 12.31 -14.24
N PRO A 234 -37.16 12.13 -14.54
CA PRO A 234 -38.22 12.52 -13.61
C PRO A 234 -38.10 11.76 -12.28
N LEU A 235 -37.84 12.51 -11.22
CA LEU A 235 -37.67 12.01 -9.84
C LEU A 235 -39.01 11.91 -9.08
N ASP A 236 -40.09 12.39 -9.68
CA ASP A 236 -41.44 12.39 -9.12
C ASP A 236 -42.32 11.25 -9.67
N CYS A 237 -43.22 10.73 -8.85
CA CYS A 237 -44.28 9.84 -9.31
C CYS A 237 -45.47 10.65 -9.87
N LYS A 238 -46.35 9.98 -10.62
CA LYS A 238 -47.54 10.62 -11.23
C LYS A 238 -48.43 11.34 -10.20
N VAL A 239 -48.50 10.83 -8.97
CA VAL A 239 -49.30 11.41 -7.87
C VAL A 239 -48.64 12.69 -7.36
N CYS A 240 -47.34 12.65 -7.07
CA CYS A 240 -46.59 13.84 -6.64
C CYS A 240 -46.64 14.97 -7.67
N ARG A 241 -46.55 14.61 -8.96
CA ARG A 241 -46.63 15.57 -10.07
C ARG A 241 -47.96 16.31 -10.10
N LYS A 242 -49.06 15.59 -9.87
CA LYS A 242 -50.42 16.17 -9.82
C LYS A 242 -50.65 17.03 -8.59
N ASN A 243 -50.05 16.65 -7.46
CA ASN A 243 -50.26 17.32 -6.17
C ASN A 243 -49.29 18.48 -5.91
N GLY A 244 -48.40 18.81 -6.84
CA GLY A 244 -47.48 19.95 -6.71
C GLY A 244 -46.44 19.79 -5.58
N LEU A 245 -46.12 18.56 -5.18
CA LEU A 245 -45.10 18.30 -4.15
C LEU A 245 -43.72 18.81 -4.59
N PRO A 246 -42.86 19.23 -3.64
CA PRO A 246 -41.62 19.95 -3.94
C PRO A 246 -40.73 19.14 -4.89
N ARG A 247 -40.27 19.83 -5.94
CA ARG A 247 -39.33 19.31 -6.93
C ARG A 247 -37.92 19.52 -6.40
N LEU A 248 -37.06 18.51 -6.46
CA LEU A 248 -35.62 18.77 -6.42
C LEU A 248 -35.32 19.75 -7.57
N SER A 249 -34.86 20.96 -7.23
CA SER A 249 -34.52 21.96 -8.23
C SER A 249 -33.41 21.40 -9.13
N LEU A 250 -33.62 21.44 -10.45
CA LEU A 250 -32.62 20.98 -11.42
C LEU A 250 -31.28 21.68 -11.18
N LYS A 251 -31.31 22.99 -10.98
CA LYS A 251 -30.12 23.78 -10.65
C LYS A 251 -29.47 23.32 -9.35
N SER A 252 -30.25 23.13 -8.28
CA SER A 252 -29.70 22.68 -7.00
C SER A 252 -29.08 21.29 -7.07
N TYR A 253 -29.65 20.39 -7.88
CA TYR A 253 -29.07 19.08 -8.15
C TYR A 253 -27.74 19.21 -8.90
N GLN A 254 -27.71 19.96 -9.99
CA GLN A 254 -26.53 20.19 -10.81
C GLN A 254 -25.38 20.81 -9.99
N ASP A 255 -25.70 21.81 -9.16
CA ASP A 255 -24.74 22.43 -8.25
C ASP A 255 -24.22 21.39 -7.23
N SER A 256 -25.10 20.56 -6.66
CA SER A 256 -24.70 19.51 -5.71
C SER A 256 -23.83 18.41 -6.33
N VAL A 257 -24.01 18.11 -7.62
CA VAL A 257 -23.14 17.18 -8.36
C VAL A 257 -21.74 17.78 -8.51
N ILE A 258 -21.66 19.03 -8.96
CA ILE A 258 -20.37 19.70 -9.15
C ILE A 258 -19.64 19.85 -7.82
N ASP A 259 -20.33 20.23 -6.75
CA ASP A 259 -19.73 20.35 -5.42
C ASP A 259 -19.21 19.01 -4.90
N ALA A 260 -19.95 17.91 -5.11
CA ALA A 260 -19.48 16.58 -4.73
C ALA A 260 -18.25 16.16 -5.54
N LEU A 261 -18.26 16.36 -6.87
CA LEU A 261 -17.15 16.03 -7.75
C LEU A 261 -15.92 16.93 -7.55
N ARG A 262 -16.10 18.15 -7.03
CA ARG A 262 -14.98 19.01 -6.62
C ARG A 262 -14.21 18.42 -5.45
N VAL A 263 -14.91 17.76 -4.52
CA VAL A 263 -14.30 17.13 -3.35
C VAL A 263 -13.74 15.76 -3.69
N ARG A 264 -14.46 14.96 -4.48
CA ARG A 264 -14.07 13.61 -4.91
C ARG A 264 -14.22 13.50 -6.43
N PRO A 265 -13.20 13.86 -7.23
CA PRO A 265 -13.29 13.96 -8.70
C PRO A 265 -13.33 12.59 -9.37
N CYS A 266 -14.42 11.85 -9.17
CA CYS A 266 -14.57 10.46 -9.60
C CYS A 266 -16.02 10.17 -9.92
N ALA A 267 -16.30 9.37 -10.96
CA ALA A 267 -17.68 9.04 -11.33
C ALA A 267 -18.42 8.28 -10.20
N GLU A 268 -17.70 7.42 -9.48
CA GLU A 268 -18.15 6.64 -8.32
C GLU A 268 -18.66 7.52 -7.19
N THR A 269 -18.24 8.79 -7.12
CA THR A 269 -18.76 9.78 -6.16
C THR A 269 -20.28 9.92 -6.27
N LEU A 270 -20.82 9.82 -7.50
CA LEU A 270 -22.26 9.91 -7.74
C LEU A 270 -23.01 8.61 -7.41
N MET A 271 -22.28 7.52 -7.22
CA MET A 271 -22.80 6.23 -6.76
C MET A 271 -22.74 6.07 -5.25
N ASN A 272 -22.10 7.01 -4.54
CA ASN A 272 -21.97 6.97 -3.10
C ASN A 272 -23.36 7.07 -2.43
N THR A 273 -23.68 6.09 -1.59
CA THR A 273 -24.98 5.95 -0.92
C THR A 273 -25.30 7.13 -0.03
N GLU A 274 -24.32 7.69 0.69
CA GLU A 274 -24.53 8.85 1.56
C GLU A 274 -24.93 10.08 0.75
N TRP A 275 -24.25 10.31 -0.38
CA TRP A 275 -24.59 11.42 -1.28
C TRP A 275 -26.00 11.23 -1.88
N ILE A 276 -26.31 10.02 -2.35
CA ILE A 276 -27.65 9.69 -2.87
C ILE A 276 -28.71 9.91 -1.78
N GLU A 277 -28.47 9.50 -0.54
CA GLU A 277 -29.39 9.71 0.57
C GLU A 277 -29.64 11.19 0.87
N VAL A 278 -28.58 12.01 0.86
CA VAL A 278 -28.71 13.47 1.04
C VAL A 278 -29.59 14.07 -0.06
N LEU A 279 -29.43 13.63 -1.31
CA LEU A 279 -30.29 14.05 -2.42
C LEU A 279 -31.73 13.57 -2.28
N VAL A 280 -31.95 12.32 -1.88
CA VAL A 280 -33.29 11.74 -1.68
C VAL A 280 -34.05 12.48 -0.57
N ARG A 281 -33.39 12.79 0.54
CA ARG A 281 -33.99 13.59 1.63
C ARG A 281 -34.41 14.99 1.15
N LYS A 282 -33.62 15.61 0.28
CA LYS A 282 -33.96 16.90 -0.36
C LYS A 282 -35.10 16.78 -1.38
N ALA A 283 -35.28 15.62 -2.01
CA ALA A 283 -36.27 15.40 -3.08
C ALA A 283 -37.72 15.14 -2.58
N GLY A 284 -37.94 14.94 -1.28
CA GLY A 284 -39.27 14.95 -0.65
C GLY A 284 -39.68 13.66 0.09
N SER A 285 -40.83 13.71 0.78
CA SER A 285 -41.27 12.70 1.77
C SER A 285 -42.09 11.53 1.21
N CYS A 286 -42.30 11.43 -0.11
CA CYS A 286 -43.15 10.38 -0.71
C CYS A 286 -42.45 9.01 -0.68
N PRO A 287 -43.04 7.97 -0.04
CA PRO A 287 -42.42 6.65 0.05
C PRO A 287 -42.09 6.01 -1.31
N ASN A 288 -43.00 6.10 -2.28
CA ASN A 288 -42.80 5.53 -3.62
C ASN A 288 -41.68 6.25 -4.40
N CYS A 289 -41.52 7.56 -4.22
CA CYS A 289 -40.41 8.29 -4.83
C CYS A 289 -39.09 7.95 -4.13
N ARG A 290 -39.12 7.81 -2.80
CA ARG A 290 -37.96 7.43 -1.98
C ARG A 290 -37.34 6.10 -2.41
N ASP A 291 -38.15 5.12 -2.80
CA ASP A 291 -37.65 3.81 -3.26
C ASP A 291 -37.17 3.82 -4.71
N ARG A 292 -37.81 4.63 -5.57
CA ARG A 292 -37.53 4.64 -7.02
C ARG A 292 -36.37 5.56 -7.40
N VAL A 293 -36.22 6.70 -6.72
CA VAL A 293 -35.20 7.70 -7.03
C VAL A 293 -33.79 7.11 -6.96
N PRO A 294 -33.35 6.40 -5.91
CA PRO A 294 -32.01 5.83 -5.84
C PRO A 294 -31.63 4.99 -7.08
N ARG A 295 -32.55 4.11 -7.53
CA ARG A 295 -32.31 3.25 -8.70
C ARG A 295 -32.10 4.05 -9.98
N LYS A 296 -32.95 5.05 -10.22
CA LYS A 296 -32.82 5.95 -11.38
C LYS A 296 -31.57 6.82 -11.32
N MET A 297 -31.18 7.24 -10.12
CA MET A 297 -29.98 8.05 -9.93
C MET A 297 -28.72 7.24 -10.23
N VAL A 298 -28.68 5.96 -9.85
CA VAL A 298 -27.58 5.05 -10.21
C VAL A 298 -27.48 4.90 -11.73
N GLU A 299 -28.58 4.69 -12.45
CA GLU A 299 -28.56 4.62 -13.91
C GLU A 299 -28.06 5.93 -14.54
N TYR A 300 -28.58 7.07 -14.08
CA TYR A 300 -28.19 8.39 -14.56
C TYR A 300 -26.71 8.72 -14.25
N ALA A 301 -26.21 8.33 -13.08
CA ALA A 301 -24.82 8.51 -12.72
C ALA A 301 -23.88 7.68 -13.61
N LYS A 302 -24.32 6.53 -14.15
CA LYS A 302 -23.55 5.74 -15.12
C LYS A 302 -23.42 6.48 -16.45
N GLU A 303 -24.46 7.18 -16.87
CA GLU A 303 -24.40 8.02 -18.07
C GLU A 303 -23.45 9.22 -17.89
N LEU A 304 -23.47 9.85 -16.71
CA LEU A 304 -22.55 10.93 -16.37
C LEU A 304 -21.09 10.48 -16.18
N ALA A 305 -20.84 9.18 -15.96
CA ALA A 305 -19.48 8.68 -15.77
C ALA A 305 -18.59 8.93 -17.00
N VAL A 306 -19.15 8.84 -18.21
CA VAL A 306 -18.41 9.06 -19.46
C VAL A 306 -17.82 10.47 -19.53
N PRO A 307 -18.62 11.57 -19.51
CA PRO A 307 -18.06 12.91 -19.58
C PRO A 307 -17.18 13.27 -18.36
N ILE A 308 -17.46 12.72 -17.18
CA ILE A 308 -16.61 12.92 -15.99
C ILE A 308 -15.20 12.34 -16.25
N ASN A 309 -15.13 11.10 -16.73
CA ASN A 309 -13.86 10.43 -17.01
C ASN A 309 -13.11 11.10 -18.16
N GLU A 310 -13.80 11.58 -19.20
CA GLU A 310 -13.20 12.37 -20.29
C GLU A 310 -12.54 13.65 -19.75
N ILE A 311 -13.25 14.44 -18.96
CA ILE A 311 -12.71 15.67 -18.36
C ILE A 311 -11.49 15.37 -17.47
N ILE A 312 -11.53 14.30 -16.66
CA ILE A 312 -10.42 13.90 -15.79
C ILE A 312 -9.22 13.38 -16.60
N SER A 313 -9.45 12.76 -17.76
CA SER A 313 -8.38 12.22 -18.59
C SER A 313 -7.47 13.30 -19.18
N GLU A 314 -8.00 14.50 -19.40
CA GLU A 314 -7.24 15.66 -19.90
C GLU A 314 -6.28 16.24 -18.86
N ILE A 315 -6.52 15.97 -17.57
CA ILE A 315 -5.66 16.43 -16.48
C ILE A 315 -4.54 15.42 -16.26
N HIS A 316 -3.31 15.93 -16.28
CA HIS A 316 -2.11 15.14 -16.14
C HIS A 316 -1.46 15.43 -14.78
N LEU A 317 -1.05 14.37 -14.08
CA LEU A 317 -0.17 14.51 -12.94
C LEU A 317 1.21 14.92 -13.46
N GLU A 318 1.72 16.05 -12.99
CA GLU A 318 3.10 16.44 -13.24
C GLU A 318 4.01 15.43 -12.53
N ILE A 319 4.65 14.54 -13.27
CA ILE A 319 5.69 13.66 -12.74
C ILE A 319 6.99 14.19 -13.31
N LYS A 320 7.94 14.53 -12.43
CA LYS A 320 9.25 14.99 -12.89
C LYS A 320 9.95 13.79 -13.56
N PRO A 321 10.39 13.90 -14.82
CA PRO A 321 11.31 12.92 -15.35
C PRO A 321 12.60 13.02 -14.53
N TYR A 322 13.01 11.89 -13.95
CA TYR A 322 14.22 11.79 -13.14
C TYR A 322 15.38 11.23 -13.95
#